data_AF-A0AAV5L326-F1
#
_entry.id   AF-A0AAV5L326-F1
#
_cell.length_a   1.000
_cell.length_b   1.000
_cell.length_c   1.000
_cell.angle_alpha   90.00
_cell.angle_beta   90.00
_cell.angle_gamma   90.00
#
_symmetry.space_group_name_H-M   'P 1'
#
loop_
_entity.id
_entity.type
_entity.pdbx_description
1 polymer ?
#
loop_
_entity_poly.entity_id
_entity_poly.type
_entity_poly.pdbx_seq_one_letter_code
_entity_poly.pdbx_strand_id
1 'polypeptide(L)' 'MGLEGQVFSDIPSLTELQTLDLSYNEGLTGSLPASIGNLKKLTSLILVGCGFTGIIPDTIGNLQQLTTL' A
#
# COMPACT_ATOMS: atom_id res chain seq x y z
N MET A 1 2.49 -9.84 17.90
CA MET A 1 3.54 -8.94 17.35
C MET A 1 3.21 -8.79 15.88
N GLY A 2 2.87 -7.58 15.45
CA GLY A 2 2.52 -7.29 14.05
C GLY A 2 3.77 -7.00 13.22
N LEU A 3 3.58 -6.68 11.94
CA LEU A 3 4.65 -6.14 11.09
C LEU A 3 4.99 -4.72 11.55
N GLU A 4 6.27 -4.36 11.45
CA GLU A 4 6.79 -3.06 11.85
C GLU A 4 7.70 -2.48 10.75
N GLY A 5 7.83 -1.15 10.71
CA GLY A 5 8.74 -0.45 9.80
C GLY A 5 8.16 -0.15 8.41
N GLN A 6 9.04 0.15 7.44
CA GLN A 6 8.65 0.46 6.06
C GLN A 6 8.56 -0.81 5.21
N VAL A 7 7.36 -1.31 5.01
CA VAL A 7 7.06 -2.59 4.33
C VAL A 7 7.21 -2.53 2.79
N PHE A 8 7.48 -1.37 2.21
CA PHE A 8 7.31 -1.11 0.77
C PHE A 8 8.58 -1.21 -0.09
N SER A 9 9.71 -1.70 0.41
CA SER A 9 10.93 -1.83 -0.42
C SER A 9 10.69 -2.73 -1.64
N ASP A 10 10.01 -3.86 -1.43
CA ASP A 10 9.91 -4.92 -2.44
C ASP A 10 8.49 -5.10 -2.99
N ILE A 11 7.46 -4.65 -2.25
CA ILE A 11 6.05 -4.72 -2.68
C ILE A 11 5.83 -4.21 -4.11
N PRO A 12 6.40 -3.06 -4.53
CA PRO A 12 6.20 -2.55 -5.89
C PRO A 12 6.66 -3.47 -7.02
N SER A 13 7.51 -4.47 -6.72
CA SER A 13 7.96 -5.48 -7.68
C SER A 13 6.93 -6.58 -7.94
N LEU A 14 5.91 -6.71 -7.08
CA LEU A 14 4.83 -7.69 -7.19
C LEU A 14 3.79 -7.22 -8.22
N THR A 15 4.19 -7.11 -9.49
CA THR A 15 3.34 -6.50 -10.55
C THR A 15 2.03 -7.25 -10.83
N GLU A 16 1.93 -8.49 -10.39
CA GLU A 16 0.75 -9.35 -10.51
C GLU A 16 -0.18 -9.27 -9.28
N LEU A 17 0.19 -8.51 -8.24
CA LEU A 17 -0.57 -8.40 -7.00
C LEU A 17 -1.93 -7.73 -7.26
N GLN A 18 -3.00 -8.39 -6.82
CA GLN A 18 -4.38 -7.89 -6.93
C GLN A 18 -4.89 -7.32 -5.62
N THR A 19 -4.53 -7.94 -4.50
CA THR A 19 -4.93 -7.48 -3.17
C THR A 19 -3.69 -7.26 -2.31
N LEU A 20 -3.59 -6.07 -1.73
CA LEU A 20 -2.63 -5.74 -0.68
C LEU A 20 -3.41 -5.38 0.57
N ASP A 21 -3.48 -6.32 1.50
CA ASP A 21 -4.07 -6.11 2.82
C ASP A 21 -2.95 -6.10 3.87
N LEU A 22 -2.76 -4.95 4.50
CA LEU A 22 -1.82 -4.75 5.59
C LEU A 22 -2.54 -4.41 6.90
N SER A 23 -3.86 -4.58 6.96
CA SER A 23 -4.69 -4.13 8.06
C SER A 23 -4.22 -4.63 9.42
N TYR A 24 -4.47 -3.82 10.44
CA TYR A 24 -4.16 -4.10 11.85
C TYR A 24 -2.68 -4.36 12.14
N ASN A 25 -1.78 -3.74 11.37
CA ASN A 25 -0.36 -3.65 11.69
C ASN A 25 -0.01 -2.23 12.13
N GLU A 26 -0.29 -1.92 13.39
CA GLU A 26 -0.08 -0.57 13.98
C GLU A 26 1.38 -0.08 13.88
N GLY A 27 2.34 -1.00 13.86
CA GLY A 27 3.77 -0.71 13.72
C GLY A 27 4.21 -0.32 12.30
N LEU A 28 3.34 -0.48 11.30
CA LEU A 28 3.58 0.04 9.95
C LEU A 28 3.26 1.54 9.93
N THR A 29 4.31 2.34 9.89
CA THR A 29 4.24 3.79 10.08
C THR A 29 4.94 4.53 8.93
N GLY A 30 4.83 5.87 8.92
CA GLY A 30 5.35 6.73 7.85
C GLY A 30 4.37 6.90 6.70
N SER A 31 4.85 7.36 5.54
CA SER A 31 4.02 7.68 4.38
C SER A 31 3.96 6.55 3.35
N LEU A 32 2.83 6.46 2.64
CA LEU A 32 2.73 5.61 1.45
C LEU A 32 3.73 6.08 0.38
N PRO A 33 4.61 5.20 -0.11
CA PRO A 33 5.59 5.59 -1.10
C PRO A 33 4.94 5.72 -2.48
N ALA A 34 5.50 6.60 -3.31
CA ALA A 34 5.03 6.81 -4.68
C ALA A 34 5.09 5.52 -5.54
N SER A 35 5.94 4.57 -5.16
CA SER A 35 6.06 3.27 -5.82
C SER A 35 4.81 2.39 -5.70
N ILE A 36 3.85 2.70 -4.81
CA ILE A 36 2.56 2.01 -4.75
C ILE A 36 1.86 2.02 -6.11
N GLY A 37 2.00 3.11 -6.87
CA GLY A 37 1.43 3.26 -8.22
C GLY A 37 2.01 2.31 -9.29
N ASN A 38 3.00 1.49 -8.95
CA ASN A 38 3.54 0.44 -9.84
C ASN A 38 2.67 -0.81 -9.86
N LEU A 39 1.79 -1.02 -8.87
CA LEU A 39 0.92 -2.19 -8.77
C LEU A 39 -0.27 -2.09 -9.73
N LYS A 40 -0.03 -2.11 -11.04
CA LYS A 40 -1.06 -1.85 -12.08
C LYS A 40 -2.24 -2.83 -12.06
N LYS A 41 -2.08 -3.98 -11.42
CA LYS A 41 -3.11 -5.03 -11.26
C LYS A 41 -3.83 -4.98 -9.91
N LEU A 42 -3.47 -4.04 -9.04
CA LEU A 42 -4.10 -3.92 -7.73
C LEU A 42 -5.56 -3.49 -7.87
N THR A 43 -6.44 -4.26 -7.26
CA THR A 43 -7.88 -4.02 -7.18
C THR A 43 -8.29 -3.59 -5.77
N SER A 44 -7.54 -4.04 -4.75
CA SER A 44 -7.80 -3.72 -3.35
C SER A 44 -6.53 -3.33 -2.60
N LEU A 45 -6.55 -2.15 -1.98
CA LEU A 45 -5.54 -1.68 -1.05
C LEU A 45 -6.22 -1.47 0.31
N ILE A 46 -5.85 -2.23 1.33
CA ILE A 46 -6.48 -2.16 2.66
C ILE A 46 -5.42 -1.88 3.72
N LEU A 47 -5.55 -0.73 4.38
CA LEU A 47 -4.57 -0.20 5.34
C LEU A 47 -5.19 0.17 6.70
N VAL A 48 -6.43 -0.26 6.96
CA VAL A 48 -7.15 0.06 8.20
C VAL A 48 -6.38 -0.47 9.42
N GLY A 49 -6.27 0.35 10.47
CA GLY A 49 -5.54 -0.05 11.68
C GLY A 49 -4.02 -0.06 11.54
N CYS A 50 -3.46 0.54 10.48
CA CYS A 50 -2.03 0.86 10.38
C CYS A 50 -1.73 2.27 10.88
N GLY A 51 -0.45 2.54 11.18
CA GLY A 51 0.05 3.85 11.58
C GLY A 51 0.53 4.74 10.42
N PHE A 52 0.04 4.51 9.19
CA PHE A 52 0.43 5.33 8.03
C PHE A 52 -0.07 6.78 8.18
N THR A 53 0.80 7.73 7.87
CA THR A 53 0.59 9.18 8.01
C THR A 53 1.12 9.94 6.78
N GLY A 54 0.87 11.24 6.69
CA GLY A 54 1.31 12.05 5.54
C GLY A 54 0.30 12.06 4.39
N ILE A 55 0.77 12.41 3.19
CA ILE A 55 -0.09 12.55 2.01
C ILE A 55 -0.24 11.22 1.28
N ILE A 56 -1.41 11.00 0.69
CA ILE A 56 -1.59 9.95 -0.32
C ILE A 56 -0.79 10.40 -1.56
N PRO A 57 0.14 9.59 -2.08
CA PRO A 57 0.94 9.97 -3.24
C PRO A 57 0.05 10.07 -4.49
N ASP A 58 0.28 11.08 -5.33
CA ASP A 58 -0.49 11.28 -6.58
C ASP A 58 -0.41 10.08 -7.53
N THR A 59 0.64 9.26 -7.40
CA THR A 59 0.78 8.01 -8.15
C THR A 59 -0.28 6.97 -7.80
N ILE A 60 -1.09 7.17 -6.75
CA ILE A 60 -2.30 6.36 -6.51
C ILE A 60 -3.24 6.39 -7.72
N GLY A 61 -3.28 7.50 -8.47
CA GLY A 61 -4.06 7.63 -9.70
C GLY A 61 -3.60 6.70 -10.83
N ASN A 62 -2.42 6.09 -10.70
CA ASN A 62 -1.93 5.10 -11.65
C ASN A 62 -2.50 3.69 -11.42
N LEU A 63 -3.21 3.46 -10.30
CA LEU A 63 -3.84 2.18 -9.98
C LEU A 63 -5.20 2.07 -10.69
N GLN A 64 -5.15 1.92 -12.02
CA GLN A 64 -6.34 1.96 -12.88
C GLN A 64 -7.37 0.85 -12.62
N GLN A 65 -6.96 -0.22 -11.95
CA GLN A 65 -7.84 -1.36 -11.60
C GLN A 65 -8.35 -1.29 -10.15
N LEU A 66 -7.96 -0.27 -9.38
CA LEU A 66 -8.32 -0.14 -7.98
C LEU A 66 -9.82 0.15 -7.84
N THR A 67 -10.51 -0.67 -7.06
CA THR A 67 -11.93 -0.52 -6.75
C THR A 67 -12.19 -0.37 -5.26
N THR A 68 -11.24 -0.79 -4.43
CA THR A 68 -11.32 -0.75 -2.96
C THR A 68 -10.05 -0.10 -2.40
N LEU A 69 -10.22 0.91 -1.55
CA LEU A 69 -9.15 1.69 -0.91
C LEU A 69 -9.46 1.92 0.58
#